data_AF-A0A8T5T169-F1
#
_entry.id   AF-A0A8T5T169-F1
#
_cell.length_a   1.000
_cell.length_b   1.000
_cell.length_c   1.000
_cell.angle_alpha   90.00
_cell.angle_beta   90.00
_cell.angle_gamma   90.00
#
_symmetry.space_group_name_H-M   'P 1'
#
loop_
_entity.id
_entity.type
_entity.pdbx_description
1 polymer ?
#
loop_
_entity_poly.entity_id
_entity_poly.type
_entity_poly.pdbx_seq_one_letter_code
_entity_poly.pdbx_strand_id
1 'polypeptide(L)'
;MLQGVLNQPVSEHFTVSDVNGNPITGLLPGSFTLYVYDPVGIEVSGSVSGSITELGSGNYKYVFTPNSEGTWYVNAVHATYFPWGKAGDVQVFSGDLSDIYNGVVETLGLIHRNIYIDQTIYDEHGNLSSARVRIYSDSVSVGSDSNVIGTYTITSSSSETGKFDFWKQVKV
;
A
#
# COMPACT_ATOMS: atom_id res chain seq x y z
N MET A 1 -0.49 8.22 14.69
CA MET A 1 0.04 6.85 14.74
C MET A 1 0.33 6.44 13.30
N LEU A 2 1.60 6.26 12.99
CA LEU A 2 2.07 5.85 11.67
C LEU A 2 1.92 4.33 11.52
N GLN A 3 1.71 3.84 10.30
CA GLN A 3 1.66 2.41 10.01
C GLN A 3 2.89 2.00 9.20
N GLY A 4 3.44 0.83 9.50
CA GLY A 4 4.59 0.24 8.83
C GLY A 4 4.39 -1.24 8.53
N VAL A 5 5.26 -1.76 7.66
CA VAL A 5 5.28 -3.19 7.30
C VAL A 5 6.60 -3.78 7.77
N LEU A 6 6.54 -4.97 8.33
CA LEU A 6 7.70 -5.72 8.80
C LEU A 6 8.78 -5.81 7.70
N ASN A 7 10.03 -5.54 8.06
CA ASN A 7 11.18 -5.55 7.15
C ASN A 7 11.11 -4.55 5.97
N GLN A 8 10.20 -3.58 6.01
CA GLN A 8 10.12 -2.49 5.04
C GLN A 8 10.51 -1.15 5.68
N PRO A 9 11.18 -0.23 4.96
CA PRO A 9 11.51 1.08 5.50
C PRO A 9 10.25 1.87 5.86
N VAL A 10 10.21 2.38 7.09
CA VAL A 10 9.20 3.32 7.58
C VAL A 10 9.84 4.70 7.68
N SER A 11 9.13 5.73 7.23
CA SER A 11 9.59 7.11 7.31
C SER A 11 8.55 8.04 7.94
N GLU A 12 8.98 8.89 8.85
CA GLU A 12 8.15 9.97 9.41
C GLU A 12 8.83 11.32 9.23
N HIS A 13 8.01 12.36 9.03
CA HIS A 13 8.47 13.73 8.86
C HIS A 13 8.34 14.48 10.18
N PHE A 14 9.32 15.35 10.46
CA PHE A 14 9.26 16.29 11.56
C PHE A 14 9.85 17.64 11.15
N THR A 15 9.40 18.69 11.81
CA THR A 15 9.92 20.04 11.60
C THR A 15 10.99 20.38 12.64
N VAL A 16 11.89 21.30 12.32
CA VAL A 16 12.80 21.93 13.29
C VAL A 16 12.63 23.43 13.17
N SER A 17 12.36 24.08 14.30
CA SER A 17 12.14 25.51 14.39
C SER A 17 12.90 26.10 15.57
N ASP A 18 13.27 27.38 15.49
CA ASP A 18 13.80 28.13 16.63
C ASP A 18 12.69 28.52 17.63
N VAL A 19 13.07 29.24 18.68
CA VAL A 19 12.15 29.75 19.72
C VAL A 19 11.08 30.71 19.18
N ASN A 20 11.32 31.32 18.02
CA ASN A 20 10.41 32.25 17.36
C ASN A 20 9.53 31.54 16.29
N GLY A 21 9.70 30.23 16.11
CA GLY A 21 8.98 29.45 15.10
C GLY A 21 9.60 29.48 13.70
N ASN A 22 10.75 30.11 13.50
CA ASN A 22 11.41 30.12 12.19
C ASN A 22 12.00 28.73 11.88
N PRO A 23 11.83 28.21 10.65
CA PRO A 23 12.35 26.90 10.28
C PRO A 23 13.89 26.91 10.27
N ILE A 24 14.51 25.86 10.84
CA ILE A 24 15.96 25.68 10.86
C ILE A 24 16.39 24.67 9.80
N THR A 25 17.24 25.12 8.89
CA THR A 25 17.79 24.31 7.79
C THR A 25 19.28 24.06 7.96
N GLY A 26 19.82 23.10 7.21
CA GLY A 26 21.26 22.82 7.14
C GLY A 26 21.83 22.04 8.33
N LEU A 27 20.98 21.38 9.13
CA LEU A 27 21.45 20.51 10.21
C LEU A 27 21.99 19.20 9.63
N LEU A 28 23.22 18.85 10.00
CA LEU A 28 23.87 17.63 9.55
C LEU A 28 23.16 16.40 10.14
N PRO A 29 23.04 15.27 9.42
CA PRO A 29 22.42 14.05 9.97
C PRO A 29 23.01 13.59 11.32
N GLY A 30 24.31 13.80 11.54
CA GLY A 30 24.99 13.47 12.80
C GLY A 30 24.72 14.42 13.98
N SER A 31 23.97 15.52 13.79
CA SER A 31 23.54 16.38 14.89
C SER A 31 22.27 15.88 15.58
N PHE A 32 21.68 14.80 15.07
CA PHE A 32 20.51 14.15 15.62
C PHE A 32 20.89 12.79 16.23
N THR A 33 20.22 12.42 17.32
CA THR A 33 20.23 11.05 17.84
C THR A 33 18.84 10.46 17.64
N LEU A 34 18.75 9.33 16.95
CA LEU A 34 17.50 8.59 16.78
C LEU A 34 17.49 7.44 17.77
N TYR A 35 16.55 7.47 18.72
CA TYR A 35 16.26 6.34 19.61
C TYR A 35 15.06 5.57 19.06
N VAL A 36 15.22 4.27 18.88
CA VAL A 36 14.19 3.34 18.40
C VAL A 36 13.99 2.28 19.47
N TYR A 37 12.76 2.12 19.92
CA TYR A 37 12.36 1.13 20.90
C TYR A 37 11.44 0.12 20.24
N ASP A 38 11.74 -1.15 20.45
CA ASP A 38 10.95 -2.26 19.95
C ASP A 38 9.59 -2.37 20.68
N PRO A 39 8.70 -3.28 20.23
CA PRO A 39 7.39 -3.45 20.85
C PRO A 39 7.39 -3.94 22.30
N VAL A 40 8.53 -4.38 22.82
CA VAL A 40 8.72 -4.78 24.22
C VAL A 40 9.37 -3.67 25.05
N GLY A 41 9.67 -2.52 24.44
CA GLY A 41 10.26 -1.34 25.08
C GLY A 41 11.79 -1.37 25.19
N ILE A 42 12.47 -2.26 24.46
CA ILE A 42 13.93 -2.33 24.42
C ILE A 42 14.46 -1.37 23.36
N GLU A 43 15.46 -0.57 23.72
CA GLU A 43 16.17 0.29 22.79
C GLU A 43 17.03 -0.55 21.82
N VAL A 44 16.84 -0.37 20.52
CA VAL A 44 17.42 -1.20 19.46
C VAL A 44 17.97 -0.38 18.29
N SER A 45 18.28 0.91 18.47
CA SER A 45 18.71 1.82 17.40
C SER A 45 20.00 1.38 16.70
N GLY A 46 20.85 0.60 17.38
CA GLY A 46 22.05 0.01 16.78
C GLY A 46 21.79 -1.27 15.98
N SER A 47 20.63 -1.91 16.17
CA SER A 47 20.26 -3.20 15.57
C SER A 47 19.32 -3.05 14.37
N VAL A 48 18.72 -1.88 14.19
CA VAL A 48 17.90 -1.55 13.02
C VAL A 48 18.59 -0.47 12.19
N SER A 49 18.41 -0.49 10.87
CA SER A 49 18.90 0.62 10.03
C SER A 49 18.13 1.88 10.39
N GLY A 50 18.81 2.98 10.72
CA GLY A 50 18.22 4.28 10.99
C GLY A 50 18.96 5.39 10.23
N SER A 51 18.24 6.35 9.66
CA SER A 51 18.85 7.53 9.02
C SER A 51 17.97 8.76 9.16
N ILE A 52 18.57 9.95 9.13
CA ILE A 52 17.86 11.23 9.12
C ILE A 52 18.30 12.01 7.88
N THR A 53 17.36 12.65 7.20
CA THR A 53 17.60 13.45 5.99
C THR A 53 16.81 14.74 6.04
N GLU A 54 17.44 15.85 5.64
CA GLU A 54 16.76 17.12 5.46
C GLU A 54 15.95 17.13 4.15
N LEU A 55 14.73 17.66 4.21
CA LEU A 55 13.81 17.84 3.07
C LEU A 55 13.70 19.31 2.63
N GLY A 56 14.30 20.23 3.38
CA GLY A 56 14.27 21.67 3.14
C GLY A 56 13.21 22.40 3.97
N SER A 57 13.37 23.72 4.09
CA SER A 57 12.45 24.60 4.83
C SER A 57 12.17 24.16 6.27
N GLY A 58 13.19 23.61 6.94
CA GLY A 58 13.08 23.09 8.30
C GLY A 58 12.36 21.76 8.44
N ASN A 59 12.06 21.08 7.33
CA ASN A 59 11.50 19.73 7.34
C ASN A 59 12.62 18.70 7.25
N TYR A 60 12.50 17.66 8.06
CA TYR A 60 13.40 16.53 8.11
C TYR A 60 12.58 15.26 8.10
N LYS A 61 13.17 14.16 7.66
CA LYS A 61 12.62 12.83 7.78
C LYS A 61 13.60 11.95 8.53
N TYR A 62 13.07 11.07 9.38
CA TYR A 62 13.82 9.89 9.79
C TYR A 62 13.28 8.67 9.04
N VAL A 63 14.14 7.68 8.83
CA VAL A 63 13.79 6.40 8.20
C VAL A 63 14.38 5.28 9.04
N PHE A 64 13.60 4.26 9.35
CA PHE A 64 14.11 3.02 9.95
C PHE A 64 13.38 1.77 9.43
N THR A 65 13.97 0.59 9.61
CA THR A 65 13.38 -0.68 9.17
C THR A 65 13.07 -1.57 10.39
N PRO A 66 11.79 -1.74 10.77
CA PRO A 66 11.41 -2.60 11.89
C PRO A 66 11.62 -4.08 11.53
N ASN A 67 12.02 -4.87 12.52
CA ASN A 67 12.32 -6.31 12.37
C ASN A 67 11.39 -7.22 13.18
N SER A 68 10.36 -6.65 13.83
CA SER A 68 9.30 -7.37 14.54
C SER A 68 7.97 -6.62 14.44
N GLU A 69 6.87 -7.35 14.62
CA GLU A 69 5.51 -6.79 14.63
C GLU A 69 5.17 -6.16 15.97
N GLY A 70 4.33 -5.12 15.94
CA GLY A 70 3.83 -4.45 17.15
C GLY A 70 3.99 -2.93 17.09
N THR A 71 3.80 -2.28 18.23
CA THR A 71 3.93 -0.83 18.37
C THR A 71 5.36 -0.47 18.69
N TRP A 72 6.05 0.18 17.76
CA TRP A 72 7.39 0.72 17.94
C TRP A 72 7.29 2.17 18.41
N TYR A 73 8.22 2.57 19.27
CA TYR A 73 8.36 3.96 19.73
C TYR A 73 9.66 4.55 19.19
N VAL A 74 9.57 5.69 18.53
CA VAL A 74 10.73 6.35 17.92
C VAL A 74 10.85 7.75 18.50
N ASN A 75 12.05 8.15 18.91
CA ASN A 75 12.34 9.46 19.44
C ASN A 75 13.57 10.09 18.77
N ALA A 76 13.35 11.12 17.96
CA ALA A 76 14.42 11.90 17.35
C ALA A 76 14.83 13.04 18.30
N VAL A 77 16.11 13.15 18.65
CA VAL A 77 16.64 14.13 19.61
C VAL A 77 17.64 15.05 18.93
N HIS A 78 17.57 16.34 19.25
CA HIS A 78 18.57 17.34 18.88
C HIS A 78 18.90 18.20 20.09
N ALA A 79 20.18 18.30 20.46
CA ALA A 79 20.62 18.92 21.72
C ALA A 79 20.12 20.36 21.91
N THR A 80 20.07 21.16 20.84
CA THR A 80 19.64 22.57 20.91
C THR A 80 18.14 22.77 20.78
N TYR A 81 17.51 22.21 19.74
CA TYR A 81 16.14 22.57 19.34
C TYR A 81 15.05 21.73 20.01
N PHE A 82 15.35 20.48 20.39
CA PHE A 82 14.41 19.60 21.09
C PHE A 82 15.20 18.57 21.90
N PRO A 83 15.80 18.97 23.03
CA PRO A 83 16.63 18.09 23.87
C PRO A 83 15.82 16.94 24.49
N TRP A 84 14.51 17.12 24.64
CA TRP A 84 13.58 16.09 25.11
C TRP A 84 13.05 15.18 24.00
N GLY A 85 13.43 15.47 22.75
CA GLY A 85 13.08 14.68 21.58
C GLY A 85 11.72 15.02 20.95
N LYS A 86 11.53 14.48 19.75
CA LYS A 86 10.25 14.41 19.04
C LYS A 86 9.91 12.94 18.86
N ALA A 87 8.82 12.53 19.48
CA ALA A 87 8.41 11.15 19.56
C ALA A 87 7.25 10.82 18.63
N GLY A 88 7.24 9.58 18.12
CA GLY A 88 6.16 9.02 17.31
C GLY A 88 6.00 7.52 17.56
N ASP A 89 4.76 7.06 17.46
CA ASP A 89 4.43 5.63 17.52
C ASP A 89 4.21 5.09 16.11
N VAL A 90 4.84 3.96 15.82
CA VAL A 90 4.70 3.23 14.55
C VAL A 90 4.11 1.85 14.82
N GLN A 91 2.91 1.60 14.30
CA GLN A 91 2.32 0.28 14.34
C GLN A 91 2.80 -0.55 13.14
N VAL A 92 3.48 -1.66 13.39
CA VAL A 92 4.06 -2.54 12.37
C VAL A 92 3.26 -3.84 12.26
N PHE A 93 2.94 -4.23 11.03
CA PHE A 93 2.21 -5.46 10.70
C PHE A 93 3.08 -6.40 9.84
N SER A 94 2.78 -7.70 9.85
CA SER A 94 3.49 -8.74 9.06
C SER A 94 3.49 -8.47 7.57
N GLY A 95 2.45 -7.80 7.08
CA GLY A 95 2.19 -7.67 5.66
C GLY A 95 1.41 -6.40 5.34
N ASP A 96 1.54 -5.99 4.08
CA ASP A 96 0.74 -4.92 3.50
C ASP A 96 -0.64 -5.48 3.11
N LEU A 97 -1.69 -5.03 3.78
CA LEU A 97 -3.06 -5.41 3.43
C LEU A 97 -3.59 -4.66 2.21
N SER A 98 -2.82 -3.73 1.64
CA SER A 98 -3.23 -2.97 0.45
C SER A 98 -3.53 -3.89 -0.73
N ASP A 99 -2.76 -4.96 -0.91
CA ASP A 99 -2.99 -5.94 -1.98
C ASP A 99 -4.28 -6.74 -1.77
N ILE A 100 -4.56 -7.13 -0.52
CA ILE A 100 -5.82 -7.81 -0.17
C ILE A 100 -6.99 -6.85 -0.36
N TYR A 101 -6.88 -5.60 0.10
CA TYR A 101 -7.90 -4.57 -0.08
C TYR A 101 -8.21 -4.37 -1.57
N ASN A 102 -7.18 -4.19 -2.40
CA ASN A 102 -7.33 -4.04 -3.85
C ASN A 102 -7.99 -5.28 -4.47
N GLY A 103 -7.56 -6.48 -4.09
CA GLY A 103 -8.16 -7.74 -4.57
C GLY A 103 -9.64 -7.90 -4.17
N VAL A 104 -10.02 -7.47 -2.96
CA VAL A 104 -11.41 -7.51 -2.48
C VAL A 104 -12.26 -6.49 -3.24
N VAL A 105 -11.79 -5.26 -3.38
CA VAL A 105 -12.48 -4.19 -4.14
C VAL A 105 -12.68 -4.60 -5.60
N GLU A 106 -11.68 -5.24 -6.21
CA GLU A 106 -11.78 -5.82 -7.55
C GLU A 106 -12.79 -6.96 -7.63
N THR A 107 -12.73 -7.93 -6.71
CA THR A 107 -13.61 -9.11 -6.72
C THR A 107 -15.06 -8.74 -6.47
N LEU A 108 -15.32 -7.79 -5.58
CA LEU A 108 -16.66 -7.30 -5.26
C LEU A 108 -17.20 -6.31 -6.29
N GLY A 109 -16.41 -5.94 -7.32
CA GLY A 109 -16.84 -5.00 -8.35
C GLY A 109 -17.11 -3.59 -7.81
N LEU A 110 -16.44 -3.20 -6.71
CA LEU A 110 -16.62 -1.88 -6.08
C LEU A 110 -15.92 -0.75 -6.85
N ILE A 111 -15.20 -1.10 -7.93
CA ILE A 111 -14.60 -0.16 -8.87
C ILE A 111 -15.12 -0.42 -10.27
N HIS A 112 -15.43 0.65 -11.00
CA HIS A 112 -15.74 0.55 -12.42
C HIS A 112 -14.46 0.36 -13.22
N ARG A 113 -14.41 -0.70 -14.01
CA ARG A 113 -13.31 -0.99 -14.93
C ARG A 113 -13.79 -0.91 -16.37
N ASN A 114 -12.85 -0.68 -17.28
CA ASN A 114 -13.08 -0.84 -18.70
C ASN A 114 -13.15 -2.35 -19.00
N ILE A 115 -14.31 -2.85 -19.43
CA ILE A 115 -14.55 -4.28 -19.64
C ILE A 115 -14.89 -4.52 -21.11
N TYR A 116 -14.33 -5.57 -21.69
CA TYR A 116 -14.68 -6.08 -23.01
C TYR A 116 -14.99 -7.57 -22.92
N ILE A 117 -16.09 -7.99 -23.54
CA ILE A 117 -16.49 -9.40 -23.61
C ILE A 117 -16.32 -9.85 -25.05
N ASP A 118 -15.54 -10.89 -25.28
CA ASP A 118 -15.34 -11.50 -26.59
C ASP A 118 -15.28 -13.03 -26.52
N GLN A 119 -15.10 -13.68 -27.67
CA GLN A 119 -15.10 -15.14 -27.78
C GLN A 119 -16.36 -15.77 -27.15
N THR A 120 -17.51 -15.17 -27.42
CA THR A 120 -18.80 -15.64 -26.91
C THR A 120 -19.21 -16.94 -27.61
N ILE A 121 -19.63 -17.92 -26.82
CA ILE A 121 -20.16 -19.19 -27.25
C ILE A 121 -21.56 -19.32 -26.66
N TYR A 122 -22.53 -19.67 -27.51
CA TYR A 122 -23.92 -19.84 -27.13
C TYR A 122 -24.35 -21.30 -27.23
N ASP A 123 -25.31 -21.71 -26.40
CA ASP A 123 -25.97 -23.01 -26.51
C ASP A 123 -27.04 -23.04 -27.62
N GLU A 124 -27.70 -24.17 -27.80
CA GLU A 124 -28.78 -24.35 -28.79
C GLU A 124 -30.02 -23.49 -28.50
N HIS A 125 -30.16 -23.00 -27.27
CA HIS A 125 -31.27 -22.16 -26.80
C HIS A 125 -30.95 -20.66 -26.86
N GLY A 126 -29.76 -20.30 -27.36
CA GLY A 126 -29.30 -18.91 -27.46
C GLY A 126 -28.80 -18.31 -26.14
N ASN A 127 -28.57 -19.12 -25.11
CA ASN A 127 -27.99 -18.67 -23.85
C ASN A 127 -26.46 -18.61 -23.96
N LEU A 128 -25.83 -17.65 -23.29
CA LEU A 128 -24.37 -17.60 -23.20
C LEU A 128 -23.87 -18.82 -22.42
N SER A 129 -23.03 -19.64 -23.04
CA SER A 129 -22.40 -20.81 -22.42
C SER A 129 -20.98 -20.50 -21.95
N SER A 130 -20.20 -19.75 -22.75
CA SER A 130 -18.89 -19.27 -22.33
C SER A 130 -18.53 -17.96 -23.02
N ALA A 131 -17.67 -17.17 -22.38
CA ALA A 131 -17.05 -16.00 -22.96
C ALA A 131 -15.72 -15.69 -22.27
N ARG A 132 -14.89 -14.91 -22.95
CA ARG A 132 -13.72 -14.28 -22.36
C ARG A 132 -14.05 -12.85 -21.98
N VAL A 133 -13.73 -12.49 -20.74
CA VAL A 133 -13.85 -11.14 -20.19
C VAL A 133 -12.46 -10.57 -20.02
N ARG A 134 -12.19 -9.44 -20.66
CA ARG A 134 -10.94 -8.69 -20.55
C ARG A 134 -11.19 -7.38 -19.82
N ILE A 135 -10.34 -7.09 -18.84
CA ILE A 135 -10.35 -5.86 -18.04
C ILE A 135 -9.14 -5.03 -18.45
N TYR A 136 -9.34 -3.73 -18.70
CA TYR A 136 -8.30 -2.83 -19.18
C TYR A 136 -7.99 -1.73 -18.17
N SER A 137 -6.72 -1.34 -18.07
CA SER A 137 -6.30 -0.15 -17.32
C SER A 137 -6.67 1.15 -18.03
N ASP A 138 -6.86 1.12 -19.34
CA ASP A 138 -7.15 2.30 -20.17
C ASP A 138 -8.33 2.04 -21.13
N SER A 139 -9.20 3.05 -21.24
CA SER A 139 -10.38 3.05 -22.10
C SER A 139 -10.06 2.98 -23.60
N VAL A 140 -8.94 3.58 -24.04
CA VAL A 140 -8.55 3.61 -25.45
C VAL A 140 -8.12 2.23 -25.94
N SER A 141 -7.72 1.35 -25.01
CA SER A 141 -7.20 0.02 -25.32
C SER A 141 -8.28 -1.07 -25.37
N VAL A 142 -9.53 -0.74 -25.06
CA VAL A 142 -10.65 -1.69 -25.01
C VAL A 142 -10.81 -2.43 -26.34
N GLY A 143 -10.77 -3.76 -26.29
CA GLY A 143 -10.87 -4.64 -27.46
C GLY A 143 -9.52 -5.04 -28.08
N SER A 144 -8.44 -4.32 -27.75
CA SER A 144 -7.08 -4.65 -28.18
C SER A 144 -6.37 -5.63 -27.23
N ASP A 145 -5.15 -6.06 -27.56
CA ASP A 145 -4.32 -6.85 -26.64
C ASP A 145 -3.44 -5.98 -25.72
N SER A 146 -3.53 -4.65 -25.83
CA SER A 146 -2.78 -3.72 -25.00
C SER A 146 -3.51 -3.43 -23.69
N ASN A 147 -2.75 -3.16 -22.62
CA ASN A 147 -3.27 -2.68 -21.33
C ASN A 147 -4.32 -3.60 -20.68
N VAL A 148 -4.30 -4.90 -20.98
CA VAL A 148 -5.13 -5.91 -20.33
C VAL A 148 -4.56 -6.20 -18.93
N ILE A 149 -5.31 -5.85 -17.89
CA ILE A 149 -4.94 -6.06 -16.48
C ILE A 149 -5.61 -7.29 -15.86
N GLY A 150 -6.58 -7.87 -16.55
CA GLY A 150 -7.22 -9.12 -16.13
C GLY A 150 -7.91 -9.81 -17.29
N THR A 151 -7.73 -11.13 -17.38
CA THR A 151 -8.48 -11.98 -18.31
C THR A 151 -9.19 -13.06 -17.51
N TYR A 152 -10.47 -13.24 -17.80
CA TYR A 152 -11.30 -14.23 -17.14
C TYR A 152 -12.07 -15.02 -18.18
N THR A 153 -12.27 -16.31 -17.92
CA THR A 153 -13.24 -17.12 -18.63
C THR A 153 -14.51 -17.18 -17.78
N ILE A 154 -15.61 -16.72 -18.35
CA ILE A 154 -16.94 -16.96 -17.79
C ILE A 154 -17.53 -18.19 -18.46
N THR A 155 -18.17 -19.03 -17.65
CA THR A 155 -18.93 -20.20 -18.10
C THR A 155 -20.25 -20.25 -17.37
N SER A 156 -21.32 -20.57 -18.08
CA SER A 156 -22.66 -20.75 -17.52
C SER A 156 -23.33 -21.99 -18.07
N SER A 157 -24.16 -22.60 -17.24
CA SER A 157 -25.08 -23.66 -17.63
C SER A 157 -26.52 -23.17 -17.51
N SER A 158 -27.31 -23.53 -18.50
CA SER A 158 -28.73 -23.17 -18.60
C SER A 158 -29.56 -24.42 -18.90
N SER A 159 -30.72 -24.49 -18.25
CA SER A 159 -31.71 -25.55 -18.45
C SER A 159 -32.75 -25.18 -19.51
N GLU A 160 -33.02 -23.88 -19.69
CA GLU A 160 -33.95 -23.34 -20.69
C GLU A 160 -33.51 -21.92 -21.10
N THR A 161 -34.14 -21.36 -22.15
CA THR A 161 -33.91 -19.96 -22.55
C THR A 161 -34.15 -19.00 -21.38
N GLY A 162 -33.12 -18.23 -21.03
CA GLY A 162 -33.17 -17.25 -19.94
C GLY A 162 -33.13 -17.83 -18.53
N LYS A 163 -32.96 -19.16 -18.37
CA LYS A 163 -32.81 -19.81 -17.05
C LYS A 163 -31.36 -20.24 -16.83
N PHE A 164 -30.66 -19.49 -15.99
CA PHE A 164 -29.29 -19.81 -15.58
C PHE A 164 -29.30 -20.64 -14.30
N ASP A 165 -28.74 -21.85 -14.36
CA ASP A 165 -28.64 -22.73 -13.19
C ASP A 165 -27.38 -22.41 -12.38
N PHE A 166 -26.27 -22.16 -13.08
CA PHE A 166 -24.97 -21.87 -12.49
C PHE A 166 -24.14 -20.99 -13.41
N TRP A 167 -23.32 -20.12 -12.82
CA TRP A 167 -22.29 -19.40 -13.54
C TRP A 167 -20.99 -19.42 -12.73
N LYS A 168 -19.87 -19.39 -13.44
CA LYS A 168 -18.52 -19.37 -12.88
C LYS A 168 -17.67 -18.39 -13.66
N GLN A 169 -16.84 -17.65 -12.96
CA GLN A 169 -15.77 -16.84 -13.52
C GLN A 169 -14.43 -17.35 -13.00
N VAL A 170 -13.49 -17.61 -13.90
CA VAL A 170 -12.14 -18.11 -13.57
C VAL A 170 -11.11 -17.18 -14.18
N LYS A 171 -10.18 -16.67 -13.36
CA LYS A 171 -9.04 -15.91 -13.86
C LYS A 171 -8.13 -16.85 -14.66
N VAL A 172 -7.75 -16.42 -15.86
CA VAL A 172 -6.83 -17.14 -16.75
C VAL A 172 -5.40 -16.68 -16.50
#